data_AF-A0A958H855-F1
#
_entry.id   AF-A0A958H855-F1
#
_cell.length_a   1.000
_cell.length_b   1.000
_cell.length_c   1.000
_cell.angle_alpha   90.00
_cell.angle_beta   90.00
_cell.angle_gamma   90.00
#
_symmetry.space_group_name_H-M   'P 1'
#
loop_
_entity.id
_entity.type
_entity.pdbx_description
1 polymer ?
#
loop_
_entity_poly.entity_id
_entity_poly.type
_entity_poly.pdbx_seq_one_letter_code
_entity_poly.pdbx_strand_id
1 'polypeptide(L)'
;MRDALVVAQAQGRLPLQWRIELALGRTLLAQRRRTDAEEAFNAARASVATLAATLPDDACADGGPTLRAQFLERSATRFPPLPAASPRQTAKERYGGLTSREREVAILVAQGLSNRDIAGRLTISERTAERHVANIMLKLDFNARTQIAAWAVE
;
A
#
# COMPACT_ATOMS: atom_id res chain seq x y z
N MET A 1 3.69 3.62 23.03
CA MET A 1 4.38 3.48 21.72
C MET A 1 3.84 4.43 20.67
N ARG A 2 2.51 4.54 20.47
CA ARG A 2 1.94 5.56 19.57
C ARG A 2 2.33 6.99 19.95
N ASP A 3 2.30 7.34 21.23
CA ASP A 3 2.68 8.70 21.68
C ASP A 3 4.17 9.03 21.40
N ALA A 4 5.05 8.02 21.46
CA ALA A 4 6.46 8.19 21.11
C ALA A 4 6.69 8.37 19.60
N LEU A 5 5.82 7.79 18.76
CA LEU A 5 5.87 7.95 17.30
C LEU A 5 5.48 9.37 16.88
N VAL A 6 4.42 9.92 17.48
CA VAL A 6 3.94 11.29 17.24
C VAL A 6 5.01 12.32 17.60
N VAL A 7 5.69 12.13 18.74
CA VAL A 7 6.79 13.01 19.17
C VAL A 7 8.01 12.89 18.24
N ALA A 8 8.35 11.69 17.78
CA ALA A 8 9.47 11.49 16.85
C ALA A 8 9.21 12.11 15.46
N GLN A 9 7.97 12.01 14.97
CA GLN A 9 7.50 12.64 13.72
C GLN A 9 7.56 14.17 13.82
N ALA A 10 7.12 14.75 14.95
CA ALA A 10 7.15 16.19 15.17
C ALA A 10 8.57 16.78 15.26
N GLN A 11 9.59 15.96 15.55
CA GLN A 11 10.97 16.41 15.71
C GLN A 11 11.89 16.11 14.51
N GLY A 12 11.36 15.58 13.40
CA GLY A 12 12.17 15.25 12.22
C GLY A 12 13.25 14.19 12.48
N ARG A 13 13.10 13.35 13.52
CA ARG A 13 14.08 12.34 13.92
C ARG A 13 13.85 11.03 13.17
N LEU A 14 13.95 11.09 11.85
CA LEU A 14 13.79 9.96 10.93
C LEU A 14 14.59 8.70 11.36
N PRO A 15 15.83 8.79 11.89
CA PRO A 15 16.59 7.60 12.32
C PRO A 15 15.99 6.84 13.51
N LEU A 16 15.23 7.52 14.39
CA LEU A 16 14.52 6.90 15.50
C LEU A 16 13.14 6.40 15.08
N GLN A 17 12.49 7.13 14.18
CA GLN A 17 11.14 6.83 13.71
C GLN A 17 11.04 5.43 13.10
N TRP A 18 11.89 5.08 12.13
CA TRP A 18 11.82 3.76 11.48
C TRP A 18 12.09 2.60 12.44
N ARG A 19 12.92 2.81 13.47
CA ARG A 19 13.20 1.80 14.50
C ARG A 19 11.98 1.55 15.39
N ILE A 20 11.24 2.61 15.72
CA ILE A 20 10.00 2.52 16.50
C ILE A 20 8.92 1.80 15.67
N GLU A 21 8.77 2.18 14.40
CA GLU A 21 7.83 1.56 13.45
C GLU A 21 8.13 0.06 13.27
N LEU A 22 9.41 -0.31 13.12
CA LEU A 22 9.83 -1.71 13.04
C LEU A 22 9.52 -2.50 14.31
N ALA A 23 9.78 -1.93 15.49
CA ALA A 23 9.46 -2.57 16.77
C ALA A 23 7.95 -2.76 16.94
N LEU A 24 7.15 -1.74 16.58
CA LEU A 24 5.70 -1.80 16.59
C LEU A 24 5.16 -2.91 15.69
N GLY A 25 5.67 -3.03 14.45
CA GLY A 25 5.25 -4.08 13.53
C GLY A 25 5.49 -5.49 14.09
N ARG A 26 6.64 -5.72 14.75
CA ARG A 26 6.93 -7.00 15.42
C ARG A 26 5.94 -7.30 16.56
N THR A 27 5.63 -6.30 17.38
CA THR A 27 4.63 -6.44 18.47
C THR A 27 3.24 -6.77 17.91
N LEU A 28 2.85 -6.15 16.79
CA LEU A 28 1.55 -6.39 16.15
C LEU A 28 1.45 -7.80 15.54
N LEU A 29 2.54 -8.32 14.94
CA LEU A 29 2.59 -9.71 14.49
C LEU A 29 2.40 -10.70 15.64
N ALA A 30 3.04 -10.47 16.79
CA ALA A 30 2.87 -11.30 17.98
C ALA A 30 1.42 -11.30 18.48
N GLN A 31 0.69 -10.19 18.28
CA GLN A 31 -0.73 -10.06 18.58
C GLN A 31 -1.66 -10.59 17.47
N ARG A 32 -1.13 -11.24 16.41
CA ARG A 32 -1.88 -11.70 15.23
C ARG A 32 -2.57 -10.59 14.43
N ARG A 33 -2.24 -9.32 14.67
CA ARG A 33 -2.77 -8.15 13.96
C ARG A 33 -2.01 -7.92 12.67
N ARG A 34 -2.21 -8.82 11.70
CA ARG A 34 -1.42 -8.88 10.46
C ARG A 34 -1.46 -7.59 9.64
N THR A 35 -2.64 -7.03 9.42
CA THR A 35 -2.81 -5.80 8.63
C THR A 35 -2.06 -4.62 9.26
N ASP A 36 -2.25 -4.41 10.57
CA ASP A 36 -1.60 -3.31 11.29
C ASP A 36 -0.08 -3.48 11.35
N ALA A 37 0.39 -4.73 11.48
CA ALA A 37 1.82 -5.03 11.45
C ALA A 37 2.43 -4.70 10.09
N GLU A 38 1.74 -5.04 9.01
CA GLU A 38 2.16 -4.74 7.66
C GLU A 38 2.22 -3.24 7.39
N GLU A 39 1.22 -2.48 7.84
CA GLU A 39 1.21 -1.02 7.78
C GLU A 39 2.42 -0.42 8.52
N ALA A 40 2.70 -0.89 9.75
CA ALA A 40 3.86 -0.44 10.52
C ALA A 40 5.20 -0.77 9.82
N PHE A 41 5.32 -1.94 9.19
CA PHE A 41 6.51 -2.29 8.42
C PHE A 41 6.65 -1.47 7.14
N ASN A 42 5.54 -1.14 6.46
CA ASN A 42 5.52 -0.26 5.31
C ASN A 42 5.99 1.16 5.70
N ALA A 43 5.50 1.70 6.81
CA ALA A 43 5.94 2.99 7.34
C ALA A 43 7.45 2.99 7.64
N ALA A 44 7.95 1.96 8.34
CA ALA A 44 9.38 1.80 8.62
C ALA A 44 10.24 1.76 7.35
N ARG A 45 9.78 1.07 6.30
CA ARG A 45 10.46 1.04 5.00
C ARG A 45 10.47 2.41 4.32
N ALA A 46 9.34 3.13 4.33
CA ALA A 46 9.27 4.47 3.77
C ALA A 46 10.25 5.42 4.48
N SER A 47 10.31 5.38 5.82
CA SER A 47 11.27 6.14 6.61
C SER A 47 12.73 5.79 6.28
N VAL A 48 13.05 4.50 6.08
CA VAL A 48 14.38 4.05 5.61
C VAL A 48 14.69 4.59 4.21
N ALA A 49 13.75 4.51 3.27
CA ALA A 49 13.93 5.02 1.92
C ALA A 49 14.20 6.53 1.91
N THR A 50 13.44 7.31 2.70
CA THR A 50 13.67 8.75 2.87
C THR A 50 15.07 9.03 3.43
N LEU A 51 15.52 8.29 4.45
CA LEU A 51 16.88 8.43 4.98
C LEU A 51 17.94 8.07 3.94
N ALA A 52 17.76 6.97 3.22
CA ALA A 52 18.68 6.52 2.17
C ALA A 52 18.83 7.59 1.08
N ALA A 53 17.74 8.28 0.71
CA ALA A 53 17.76 9.37 -0.27
C ALA A 53 18.60 10.57 0.18
N THR A 54 18.80 10.79 1.49
CA THR A 54 19.68 11.85 2.01
C THR A 54 21.17 11.47 1.97
N LEU A 55 21.49 10.19 1.82
CA LEU A 55 22.86 9.70 1.78
C LEU A 55 23.47 9.86 0.38
N PRO A 56 24.80 10.09 0.31
CA PRO A 56 25.53 10.06 -0.95
C PRO A 56 25.43 8.67 -1.62
N ASP A 57 25.36 8.69 -2.94
CA ASP A 57 25.23 7.50 -3.80
C ASP A 57 26.31 7.46 -4.89
N ASP A 58 27.37 8.24 -4.69
CA ASP A 58 28.59 8.15 -5.45
C ASP A 58 29.31 6.82 -5.19
N ALA A 59 29.93 6.31 -6.25
CA ALA A 59 30.75 5.11 -6.17
C ALA A 59 31.91 5.35 -5.21
N CYS A 60 32.12 4.41 -4.28
CA CYS A 60 33.26 4.50 -3.37
C CYS A 60 34.57 4.33 -4.14
N ALA A 61 35.62 5.04 -3.71
CA ALA A 61 36.93 5.04 -4.37
C ALA A 61 37.60 3.64 -4.41
N ASP A 62 37.19 2.75 -3.51
CA ASP A 62 37.62 1.35 -3.41
C ASP A 62 36.80 0.40 -4.30
N GLY A 63 35.84 0.92 -5.08
CA GLY A 63 34.92 0.12 -5.89
C GLY A 63 33.86 -0.65 -5.08
N GLY A 64 33.75 -0.37 -3.78
CA GLY A 64 32.77 -0.97 -2.90
C GLY A 64 31.35 -0.41 -3.07
N PRO A 65 30.35 -1.00 -2.39
CA PRO A 65 28.97 -0.52 -2.41
C PRO A 65 28.87 0.89 -1.81
N THR A 66 28.04 1.76 -2.41
CA THR A 66 27.82 3.14 -1.95
C THR A 66 27.33 3.18 -0.50
N LEU A 67 27.51 4.32 0.18
CA LEU A 67 26.98 4.50 1.54
C LEU A 67 25.47 4.28 1.60
N ARG A 68 24.75 4.73 0.58
CA ARG A 68 23.32 4.45 0.41
C ARG A 68 23.04 2.95 0.29
N ALA A 69 23.76 2.23 -0.57
CA ALA A 69 23.58 0.79 -0.77
C ALA A 69 23.86 0.00 0.52
N GLN A 70 24.96 0.31 1.22
CA GLN A 70 25.30 -0.31 2.50
C GLN A 70 24.25 -0.04 3.58
N PHE A 71 23.69 1.17 3.64
CA PHE A 71 22.62 1.51 4.56
C PHE A 71 21.35 0.69 4.26
N LEU A 72 20.95 0.61 2.99
CA LEU A 72 19.79 -0.19 2.56
C LEU A 72 19.95 -1.66 2.92
N GLU A 73 21.10 -2.27 2.61
CA GLU A 73 21.39 -3.68 2.93
C GLU A 73 21.34 -3.93 4.44
N ARG A 74 22.05 -3.12 5.24
CA ARG A 74 22.05 -3.25 6.71
C ARG A 74 20.67 -3.04 7.31
N SER A 75 19.86 -2.15 6.75
CA SER A 75 18.50 -1.92 7.23
C SER A 75 17.59 -3.11 6.91
N ALA A 76 17.72 -3.71 5.72
CA ALA A 76 16.90 -4.83 5.27
C ALA A 76 17.03 -6.05 6.20
N THR A 77 18.23 -6.34 6.70
CA THR A 77 18.46 -7.45 7.66
C THR A 77 17.70 -7.30 8.99
N ARG A 78 17.20 -6.10 9.32
CA ARG A 78 16.40 -5.87 10.52
C ARG A 78 14.91 -6.10 10.31
N PHE A 79 14.43 -6.05 9.09
CA PHE A 79 13.04 -6.39 8.82
C PHE A 79 12.87 -7.90 8.95
N PRO A 80 11.72 -8.38 9.46
CA PRO A 80 11.38 -9.79 9.26
C PRO A 80 11.44 -10.09 7.75
N PRO A 81 11.83 -11.31 7.33
CA PRO A 81 11.76 -11.70 5.93
C PRO A 81 10.35 -11.37 5.48
N LEU A 82 10.25 -10.44 4.53
CA LEU A 82 8.96 -9.98 4.06
C LEU A 82 8.21 -11.24 3.62
N PRO A 83 6.95 -11.46 4.04
CA PRO A 83 6.07 -12.07 3.08
C PRO A 83 6.16 -11.11 1.89
N ALA A 84 6.80 -11.55 0.79
CA ALA A 84 6.75 -10.82 -0.46
C ALA A 84 5.29 -10.41 -0.62
N ALA A 85 5.03 -9.09 -0.76
CA ALA A 85 3.66 -8.59 -0.87
C ALA A 85 2.95 -9.53 -1.83
N SER A 86 1.94 -10.25 -1.31
CA SER A 86 1.39 -11.35 -2.10
C SER A 86 0.97 -10.74 -3.45
N PRO A 87 1.07 -11.45 -4.58
CA PRO A 87 0.66 -10.89 -5.87
C PRO A 87 -0.74 -10.25 -5.82
N ARG A 88 -1.60 -10.76 -4.93
CA ARG A 88 -2.92 -10.22 -4.61
C ARG A 88 -2.91 -8.83 -3.96
N GLN A 89 -1.95 -8.57 -3.07
CA GLN A 89 -1.78 -7.31 -2.36
C GLN A 89 -1.17 -6.23 -3.24
N THR A 90 -0.11 -6.56 -3.97
CA THR A 90 0.46 -5.66 -4.99
C THR A 90 -0.57 -5.31 -6.06
N ALA A 91 -1.37 -6.28 -6.50
CA ALA A 91 -2.49 -6.00 -7.41
C ALA A 91 -3.52 -5.07 -6.77
N LYS A 92 -3.90 -5.32 -5.51
CA LYS A 92 -4.87 -4.47 -4.80
C LYS A 92 -4.38 -3.02 -4.70
N GLU A 93 -3.12 -2.79 -4.37
CA GLU A 93 -2.52 -1.45 -4.29
C GLU A 93 -2.46 -0.78 -5.66
N ARG A 94 -2.05 -1.51 -6.71
CA ARG A 94 -2.03 -1.00 -8.09
C ARG A 94 -3.41 -0.50 -8.55
N TYR A 95 -4.48 -1.16 -8.11
CA TYR A 95 -5.85 -0.81 -8.50
C TYR A 95 -6.58 -0.04 -7.40
N GLY A 96 -5.91 0.88 -6.70
CA GLY A 96 -6.57 1.80 -5.75
C GLY A 96 -7.34 1.10 -4.62
N GLY A 97 -6.89 -0.08 -4.18
CA GLY A 97 -7.56 -0.83 -3.12
C GLY A 97 -8.69 -1.76 -3.59
N LEU A 98 -9.00 -1.79 -4.90
CA LEU A 98 -10.08 -2.61 -5.44
C LEU A 98 -9.80 -4.11 -5.36
N THR A 99 -10.80 -4.86 -4.91
CA THR A 99 -10.82 -6.32 -4.96
C THR A 99 -10.99 -6.82 -6.40
N SER A 100 -10.71 -8.10 -6.65
CA SER A 100 -10.88 -8.68 -7.99
C SER A 100 -12.27 -8.47 -8.57
N ARG A 101 -13.30 -8.65 -7.74
CA ARG A 101 -14.69 -8.47 -8.17
C ARG A 101 -15.03 -7.01 -8.47
N GLU A 102 -14.52 -6.08 -7.68
CA GLU A 102 -14.70 -4.65 -7.93
C GLU A 102 -13.99 -4.19 -9.22
N ARG A 103 -12.83 -4.78 -9.54
CA ARG A 103 -12.16 -4.52 -10.82
C ARG A 103 -12.97 -4.99 -12.02
N GLU A 104 -13.55 -6.21 -11.95
CA GLU A 104 -14.47 -6.68 -12.99
C GLU A 104 -15.66 -5.73 -13.17
N VAL A 105 -16.27 -5.26 -12.07
CA VAL A 105 -17.35 -4.28 -12.12
C VAL A 105 -16.89 -2.96 -12.74
N ALA A 106 -15.71 -2.44 -12.36
CA ALA A 106 -15.17 -1.20 -12.93
C ALA A 106 -14.96 -1.30 -14.45
N ILE A 107 -14.46 -2.44 -14.95
CA ILE A 107 -14.31 -2.71 -16.39
C ILE A 107 -15.66 -2.69 -17.10
N LEU A 108 -16.69 -3.32 -16.52
CA LEU A 108 -18.03 -3.31 -17.11
C LEU A 108 -18.68 -1.92 -17.09
N VAL A 109 -18.39 -1.12 -16.06
CA VAL A 109 -18.79 0.30 -16.01
C VAL A 109 -18.12 1.09 -17.14
N ALA A 110 -16.83 0.87 -17.39
CA ALA A 110 -16.10 1.50 -18.49
C ALA A 110 -16.63 1.13 -19.88
N GLN A 111 -17.20 -0.07 -20.01
CA GLN A 111 -17.92 -0.51 -21.20
C GLN A 111 -19.31 0.10 -21.35
N GLY A 112 -19.74 0.96 -20.42
CA GLY A 112 -21.03 1.65 -20.45
C GLY A 112 -22.23 0.82 -19.96
N LEU A 113 -22.00 -0.33 -19.32
CA LEU A 113 -23.10 -1.20 -18.86
C LEU A 113 -23.83 -0.58 -17.66
N SER A 114 -25.15 -0.82 -17.57
CA SER A 114 -25.95 -0.47 -16.40
C SER A 114 -25.76 -1.47 -15.24
N ASN A 115 -26.23 -1.15 -14.03
CA ASN A 115 -26.17 -2.09 -12.90
C ASN A 115 -26.94 -3.38 -13.19
N ARG A 116 -28.06 -3.29 -13.92
CA ARG A 116 -28.85 -4.44 -14.36
C ARG A 116 -28.05 -5.33 -15.33
N ASP A 117 -27.36 -4.74 -16.31
CA ASP A 117 -26.56 -5.50 -17.27
C ASP A 117 -25.33 -6.14 -16.60
N ILE A 118 -24.69 -5.42 -15.69
CA ILE A 118 -23.61 -5.93 -14.84
C ILE A 118 -24.13 -7.11 -14.03
N ALA A 119 -25.27 -6.97 -13.36
CA ALA A 119 -25.89 -8.03 -12.57
C ALA A 119 -26.15 -9.29 -13.40
N GLY A 120 -26.66 -9.12 -14.63
CA GLY A 120 -26.85 -10.21 -15.58
C GLY A 120 -25.56 -10.91 -15.99
N ARG A 121 -24.51 -10.15 -16.37
CA ARG A 121 -23.20 -10.73 -16.76
C ARG A 121 -22.49 -11.43 -15.62
N LEU A 122 -22.67 -10.93 -14.41
CA LEU A 122 -21.94 -11.35 -13.23
C LEU A 122 -22.73 -12.36 -12.38
N THR A 123 -23.95 -12.69 -12.78
CA THR A 123 -24.89 -13.58 -12.06
C THR A 123 -25.06 -13.18 -10.59
N ILE A 124 -25.35 -11.90 -10.36
CA ILE A 124 -25.63 -11.31 -9.03
C ILE A 124 -26.92 -10.49 -9.08
N SER A 125 -27.41 -10.02 -7.93
CA SER A 125 -28.54 -9.08 -7.91
C SER A 125 -28.11 -7.67 -8.36
N GLU A 126 -29.05 -6.90 -8.92
CA GLU A 126 -28.83 -5.48 -9.24
C GLU A 126 -28.41 -4.67 -8.01
N ARG A 127 -29.00 -4.96 -6.85
CA ARG A 127 -28.62 -4.38 -5.55
C ARG A 127 -27.17 -4.67 -5.18
N THR A 128 -26.66 -5.86 -5.51
CA THR A 128 -25.26 -6.23 -5.29
C THR A 128 -24.33 -5.45 -6.24
N ALA A 129 -24.73 -5.28 -7.50
CA ALA A 129 -23.99 -4.46 -8.46
C ALA A 129 -23.91 -2.98 -8.02
N GLU A 130 -25.03 -2.39 -7.58
CA GLU A 130 -25.06 -1.05 -6.97
C GLU A 130 -24.06 -0.92 -5.82
N ARG A 131 -24.07 -1.90 -4.91
CA ARG A 131 -23.16 -1.90 -3.76
C ARG A 131 -21.70 -1.98 -4.18
N HIS A 132 -21.37 -2.78 -5.20
CA HIS A 132 -20.02 -2.81 -5.74
C HIS A 132 -19.60 -1.46 -6.32
N VAL A 133 -20.46 -0.81 -7.10
CA VAL A 133 -20.18 0.53 -7.66
C VAL A 133 -19.99 1.57 -6.56
N ALA A 134 -20.83 1.56 -5.52
CA ALA A 134 -20.67 2.44 -4.36
C ALA A 134 -19.34 2.21 -3.62
N ASN A 135 -18.95 0.96 -3.42
CA ASN A 135 -17.67 0.63 -2.79
C ASN A 135 -16.48 1.06 -3.64
N ILE A 136 -16.57 0.95 -4.98
CA ILE A 136 -15.51 1.41 -5.89
C ILE A 136 -15.36 2.91 -5.76
N MET A 137 -16.46 3.67 -5.83
CA MET A 137 -16.43 5.12 -5.66
C MET A 137 -15.78 5.52 -4.32
N LEU A 138 -16.17 4.87 -3.23
CA LEU A 138 -15.59 5.13 -1.91
C LEU A 138 -14.08 4.80 -1.84
N LYS A 139 -13.63 3.73 -2.49
CA LYS A 139 -12.22 3.32 -2.49
C LYS A 139 -11.32 4.20 -3.36
N LEU A 140 -11.86 4.70 -4.46
CA LEU A 140 -11.15 5.57 -5.40
C LEU A 140 -11.35 7.06 -5.12
N ASP A 141 -12.11 7.39 -4.07
CA ASP A 141 -12.50 8.78 -3.71
C ASP A 141 -13.22 9.51 -4.86
N PHE A 142 -14.13 8.79 -5.53
CA PHE A 142 -14.96 9.33 -6.61
C PHE A 142 -16.36 9.65 -6.14
N ASN A 143 -16.97 10.65 -6.78
CA ASN A 143 -18.33 11.11 -6.51
C ASN A 143 -19.31 10.74 -7.63
N ALA A 144 -18.81 10.27 -8.79
CA ALA A 144 -19.63 9.91 -9.93
C ALA A 144 -19.19 8.61 -10.60
N ARG A 145 -20.16 7.82 -11.08
CA ARG A 145 -19.93 6.59 -11.86
C ARG A 145 -19.07 6.83 -13.09
N THR A 146 -19.21 7.99 -13.74
CA THR A 146 -18.43 8.38 -14.92
C THR A 146 -16.94 8.49 -14.61
N GLN A 147 -16.55 8.84 -13.39
CA GLN A 147 -15.15 8.85 -12.96
C GLN A 147 -14.58 7.43 -12.91
N ILE A 148 -15.37 6.42 -12.53
CA ILE A 148 -14.95 5.01 -12.60
C ILE A 148 -14.65 4.62 -14.05
N ALA A 149 -15.54 5.01 -14.98
CA ALA A 149 -15.37 4.70 -16.39
C ALA A 149 -14.08 5.33 -16.95
N ALA A 150 -13.81 6.60 -16.62
CA ALA A 150 -12.58 7.29 -17.03
C ALA A 150 -11.32 6.66 -16.41
N TRP A 151 -11.36 6.31 -15.12
CA TRP A 151 -10.23 5.69 -14.42
C TRP A 151 -9.87 4.31 -14.96
N ALA A 152 -10.85 3.52 -15.40
CA ALA A 152 -10.62 2.15 -15.85
C ALA A 152 -10.05 2.04 -17.27
N VAL A 153 -9.99 3.15 -18.03
CA VAL A 153 -9.41 3.21 -19.39
C VAL A 153 -8.02 3.88 -19.42
N GLU A 154 -7.58 4.45 -18.29
CA GLU A 154 -6.24 5.02 -18.10
C GLU A 154 -5.23 3.94 -17.68
#